data_AF-A0A356QEN4-F1
#
_entry.id   AF-A0A356QEN4-F1
#
_cell.length_a   1.000
_cell.length_b   1.000
_cell.length_c   1.000
_cell.angle_alpha   90.00
_cell.angle_beta   90.00
_cell.angle_gamma   90.00
#
_symmetry.space_group_name_H-M   'P 1'
#
loop_
_entity.id
_entity.type
_entity.pdbx_description
1 polymer ?
#
loop_
_entity_poly.entity_id
_entity_poly.type
_entity_poly.pdbx_seq_one_letter_code
_entity_poly.pdbx_strand_id
1 'polypeptide(L)'
;MPFESRRLAELADHDAFIKRHNGPSPDDVATMLKALNMQRMEDLIEQTVPSDIRLGRELALDDPRSEAEALEYLSQLARQNRVSKSYIGQGYYNT
;
A
#
# COMPACT_ATOMS: atom_id res chain seq x y z
N MET A 1 -15.75 -35.22 -4.89
CA MET A 1 -14.99 -33.95 -4.93
C MET A 1 -14.75 -33.53 -3.49
N PRO A 2 -13.52 -33.58 -2.97
CA PRO A 2 -13.25 -33.05 -1.63
C PRO A 2 -13.36 -31.53 -1.70
N PHE A 3 -14.12 -30.93 -0.79
CA PHE A 3 -14.13 -29.48 -0.60
C PHE A 3 -12.73 -29.08 -0.11
N GLU A 4 -11.99 -28.30 -0.89
CA GLU A 4 -10.76 -27.65 -0.42
C GLU A 4 -11.12 -26.78 0.78
N SER A 5 -10.63 -27.15 1.97
CA SER A 5 -10.75 -26.32 3.16
C SER A 5 -9.74 -25.18 3.05
N ARG A 6 -10.19 -24.03 2.55
CA ARG A 6 -9.40 -22.79 2.53
C ARG A 6 -9.55 -22.06 3.87
N ARG A 7 -8.48 -21.41 4.32
CA ARG A 7 -8.52 -20.60 5.55
C ARG A 7 -9.28 -19.30 5.26
N LEU A 8 -10.02 -18.77 6.23
CA LEU A 8 -10.75 -17.50 6.07
C LEU A 8 -9.82 -16.35 5.63
N ALA A 9 -8.58 -16.34 6.11
CA ALA A 9 -7.57 -15.35 5.71
C ALA A 9 -7.25 -15.37 4.21
N GLU A 10 -7.29 -16.55 3.56
CA GLU A 10 -7.05 -16.70 2.12
C GLU A 10 -8.20 -16.16 1.26
N LEU A 11 -9.38 -15.96 1.87
CA LEU A 11 -10.58 -15.44 1.22
C LEU A 11 -10.77 -13.93 1.42
N ALA A 12 -9.96 -13.29 2.27
CA ALA A 12 -10.16 -11.90 2.71
C ALA A 12 -9.56 -10.85 1.75
N ASP A 13 -8.95 -11.25 0.63
CA ASP A 13 -8.31 -10.38 -0.40
C ASP A 13 -7.53 -9.21 0.21
N HIS A 14 -6.57 -9.52 1.10
CA HIS A 14 -5.76 -8.52 1.80
C HIS A 14 -5.01 -7.57 0.83
N ASP A 15 -4.76 -8.00 -0.42
CA ASP A 15 -4.11 -7.21 -1.47
C ASP A 15 -5.05 -6.25 -2.21
N ALA A 16 -6.35 -6.20 -1.86
CA ALA A 16 -7.34 -5.37 -2.55
C ALA A 16 -6.97 -3.88 -2.58
N PHE A 17 -6.25 -3.39 -1.57
CA PHE A 17 -5.77 -2.00 -1.55
C PHE A 17 -4.81 -1.72 -2.72
N ILE A 18 -3.81 -2.60 -2.94
CA ILE A 18 -2.82 -2.43 -4.01
C ILE A 18 -3.52 -2.40 -5.38
N LYS A 19 -4.52 -3.26 -5.58
CA LYS A 19 -5.31 -3.31 -6.83
C LYS A 19 -6.16 -2.06 -7.06
N ARG A 20 -6.64 -1.39 -6.00
CA ARG A 20 -7.37 -0.11 -6.11
C ARG A 20 -6.44 1.10 -6.26
N HIS A 21 -5.25 1.03 -5.67
CA HIS A 21 -4.27 2.11 -5.69
C HIS A 21 -3.49 2.17 -7.01
N ASN A 22 -3.04 1.01 -7.50
CA ASN A 22 -2.32 0.90 -8.77
C ASN A 22 -3.33 0.81 -9.91
N GLY A 23 -3.46 1.91 -10.68
CA GLY A 23 -4.42 2.00 -11.78
C GLY A 23 -4.19 0.99 -12.92
N PRO A 24 -2.96 0.82 -13.44
CA PRO A 24 -2.70 -0.12 -14.54
C PRO A 24 -2.98 -1.57 -14.15
N SER A 25 -3.81 -2.24 -14.93
CA SER A 25 -3.99 -3.69 -14.83
C SER A 25 -2.73 -4.44 -15.29
N PRO A 26 -2.60 -5.75 -15.01
CA PRO A 26 -1.49 -6.54 -15.53
C PRO A 26 -1.34 -6.47 -17.06
N ASP A 27 -2.45 -6.40 -17.80
CA ASP A 27 -2.45 -6.28 -19.26
C ASP A 27 -2.00 -4.89 -19.73
N ASP A 28 -2.37 -3.84 -19.00
CA ASP A 28 -1.88 -2.48 -19.26
C ASP A 28 -0.36 -2.40 -19.03
N VAL A 29 0.12 -2.98 -17.92
CA VAL A 29 1.56 -3.04 -17.60
C VAL A 29 2.32 -3.79 -18.68
N ALA A 30 1.81 -4.95 -19.13
CA ALA A 30 2.42 -5.71 -20.22
C ALA A 30 2.46 -4.90 -21.53
N THR A 31 1.39 -4.17 -21.84
CA THR A 31 1.31 -3.31 -23.03
C THR A 31 2.32 -2.16 -22.97
N MET A 32 2.44 -1.51 -21.82
CA MET A 32 3.40 -0.42 -21.57
C MET A 32 4.85 -0.91 -21.65
N LEU A 33 5.18 -2.04 -21.02
CA LEU A 33 6.53 -2.62 -21.08
C LEU A 33 6.92 -2.99 -22.52
N LYS A 34 5.98 -3.56 -23.29
CA LYS A 34 6.20 -3.87 -24.70
C LYS A 34 6.51 -2.61 -25.53
N ALA A 35 5.83 -1.49 -25.27
CA ALA A 35 6.10 -0.22 -25.95
C ALA A 35 7.52 0.30 -25.66
N LEU A 36 8.10 -0.07 -24.52
CA LEU A 36 9.48 0.24 -24.12
C LEU A 36 10.50 -0.84 -24.54
N ASN A 37 10.07 -1.88 -25.28
CA ASN A 37 10.88 -3.06 -25.61
C ASN A 37 11.42 -3.80 -24.36
N MET A 38 10.66 -3.80 -23.27
CA MET A 38 10.98 -4.49 -22.02
C MET A 38 10.00 -5.65 -21.77
N GLN A 39 10.43 -6.66 -21.02
CA GLN A 39 9.59 -7.83 -20.72
C GLN A 39 9.06 -7.80 -19.31
N ARG A 40 9.82 -7.19 -18.39
CA ARG A 40 9.53 -7.19 -16.95
C ARG A 40 9.69 -5.81 -16.35
N MET A 41 9.00 -5.59 -15.23
CA MET A 41 9.16 -4.37 -14.44
C MET A 41 10.59 -4.22 -13.91
N GLU A 42 11.25 -5.33 -13.58
CA GLU A 42 12.65 -5.29 -13.13
C GLU A 42 13.60 -4.77 -14.21
N ASP A 43 13.36 -5.08 -15.49
CA ASP A 43 14.17 -4.57 -16.61
C ASP A 43 14.13 -3.04 -16.66
N LEU A 44 12.94 -2.47 -16.45
CA LEU A 44 12.74 -1.02 -16.40
C LEU A 44 13.50 -0.40 -15.22
N ILE A 45 13.41 -1.00 -14.03
CA ILE A 45 14.08 -0.51 -12.83
C ILE A 45 15.61 -0.56 -13.01
N GLU A 46 16.14 -1.66 -13.55
CA GLU A 46 17.58 -1.87 -13.79
C GLU A 46 18.16 -0.87 -14.80
N GLN A 47 17.42 -0.56 -15.86
CA GLN A 47 17.87 0.40 -16.87
C GLN A 47 17.71 1.87 -16.45
N THR A 48 16.89 2.14 -15.41
CA THR A 48 16.57 3.52 -14.97
C THR A 48 17.34 3.94 -13.73
N VAL A 49 17.49 3.05 -12.74
CA VAL A 49 18.06 3.39 -11.43
C VAL A 49 19.45 2.75 -11.29
N PRO A 50 20.53 3.55 -11.16
CA PRO A 50 21.89 3.03 -10.97
C PRO A 50 21.98 2.06 -9.79
N SER A 51 22.69 0.94 -9.99
CA SER A 51 22.72 -0.17 -9.04
C SER A 51 23.38 0.16 -7.71
N ASP A 52 24.32 1.10 -7.71
CA ASP A 52 25.07 1.58 -6.54
C ASP A 52 24.21 2.36 -5.54
N ILE A 53 23.08 2.91 -5.98
CA ILE A 53 22.12 3.63 -5.12
C ILE A 53 20.83 2.86 -4.86
N ARG A 54 20.67 1.65 -5.40
CA ARG A 54 19.49 0.81 -5.17
C ARG A 54 19.55 0.16 -3.78
N LEU A 55 18.40 0.06 -3.13
CA LEU A 55 18.30 -0.67 -1.87
C LEU A 55 18.45 -2.18 -2.14
N GLY A 56 19.53 -2.78 -1.68
CA GLY A 56 19.84 -4.22 -1.86
C GLY A 56 19.06 -5.17 -0.94
N ARG A 57 17.98 -4.70 -0.32
CA ARG A 57 17.10 -5.46 0.56
C ARG A 57 15.68 -4.92 0.48
N GLU A 58 14.72 -5.70 0.95
CA GLU A 58 13.36 -5.21 1.13
C GLU A 58 13.28 -4.15 2.24
N LEU A 59 12.22 -3.36 2.21
CA LEU A 59 11.91 -2.42 3.28
C LEU A 59 11.58 -3.21 4.56
N ALA A 60 12.11 -2.75 5.69
CA ALA A 60 11.82 -3.34 6.98
C ALA A 60 10.53 -2.71 7.54
N LEU A 61 9.39 -3.16 7.04
CA LEU A 61 8.06 -2.72 7.42
C LEU A 61 7.27 -3.89 8.00
N ASP A 62 6.26 -3.57 8.80
CA ASP A 62 5.27 -4.56 9.24
C ASP A 62 4.46 -5.08 8.04
N ASP A 63 3.82 -6.23 8.22
CA ASP A 63 2.94 -6.82 7.21
C ASP A 63 1.83 -5.82 6.79
N PRO A 64 1.42 -5.85 5.51
CA PRO A 64 0.37 -4.97 5.03
C PRO A 64 -0.95 -5.25 5.76
N ARG A 65 -1.71 -4.19 6.01
CA ARG A 65 -3.07 -4.26 6.54
C ARG A 65 -4.05 -4.07 5.41
N SER A 66 -5.18 -4.77 5.46
CA SER A 66 -6.34 -4.42 4.63
C SER A 66 -6.83 -3.01 4.97
N GLU A 67 -7.62 -2.39 4.09
CA GLU A 67 -8.19 -1.07 4.35
C GLU A 67 -9.04 -1.03 5.64
N ALA A 68 -9.82 -2.09 5.89
CA ALA A 68 -10.66 -2.19 7.09
C ALA A 68 -9.80 -2.24 8.36
N GLU A 69 -8.76 -3.07 8.37
CA GLU A 69 -7.82 -3.20 9.49
C GLU A 69 -7.04 -1.90 9.72
N ALA A 70 -6.65 -1.21 8.65
CA ALA A 70 -5.97 0.08 8.74
C ALA A 70 -6.88 1.15 9.38
N LEU A 71 -8.14 1.24 8.94
CA LEU A 71 -9.11 2.18 9.52
C LEU A 71 -9.40 1.88 10.99
N GLU A 72 -9.57 0.60 11.35
CA GLU A 72 -9.79 0.21 12.74
C GLU A 72 -8.58 0.57 13.62
N TYR A 73 -7.37 0.25 13.16
CA TYR A 73 -6.14 0.61 13.86
C TYR A 73 -6.01 2.13 14.07
N LEU A 74 -6.21 2.91 13.01
CA LEU A 74 -6.14 4.38 13.08
C LEU A 74 -7.22 4.97 14.00
N SER A 75 -8.43 4.40 14.00
CA SER A 75 -9.52 4.80 14.89
C SER A 75 -9.16 4.55 16.36
N GLN A 76 -8.57 3.40 16.68
CA GLN A 76 -8.10 3.09 18.03
C GLN A 76 -6.99 4.05 18.49
N LEU A 77 -6.05 4.37 17.60
CA LEU A 77 -4.99 5.34 17.89
C LEU A 77 -5.56 6.75 18.10
N ALA A 78 -6.48 7.19 17.25
CA ALA A 78 -7.10 8.52 17.33
C ALA A 78 -7.88 8.72 18.63
N ARG A 79 -8.50 7.66 19.19
CA ARG A 79 -9.21 7.71 20.49
C ARG A 79 -8.31 8.02 21.68
N GLN A 80 -7.00 7.91 21.54
CA GLN A 80 -6.05 8.26 22.60
C GLN A 80 -5.84 9.78 22.71
N ASN A 81 -6.24 10.54 21.69
CA ASN A 81 -6.15 12.00 21.70
C ASN A 81 -7.18 12.61 22.68
N ARG A 82 -6.78 13.70 23.35
CA ARG A 82 -7.69 14.49 24.20
C ARG A 82 -8.12 15.75 23.48
N VAL A 83 -9.32 15.72 22.91
CA VAL A 83 -9.92 16.90 22.29
C VAL A 83 -10.44 17.83 23.38
N SER A 84 -9.81 19.00 23.54
CA SER A 84 -10.17 20.04 24.51
C SER A 84 -10.62 21.31 23.80
N LYS A 85 -11.35 22.17 24.51
CA LYS A 85 -11.56 23.55 24.05
C LYS A 85 -10.22 24.28 24.14
N SER A 86 -9.61 24.53 22.99
CA SER A 86 -8.30 25.19 22.90
C SER A 86 -8.46 26.71 22.80
N TYR A 87 -7.99 27.42 23.82
CA TYR A 87 -7.92 28.89 23.86
C TYR A 87 -6.49 29.43 23.81
N ILE A 88 -5.55 28.62 23.33
CA ILE A 88 -4.13 28.99 23.20
C ILE A 88 -3.96 30.15 22.20
N GLY A 89 -4.75 30.17 21.12
CA GLY A 89 -4.65 31.18 20.08
C GLY A 89 -3.40 31.01 19.23
N GLN A 90 -2.62 32.09 19.08
CA GLN A 90 -1.37 32.10 18.29
C GLN A 90 -1.53 31.67 16.83
N GLY A 91 -2.60 32.11 16.18
CA GLY A 91 -2.84 31.87 14.75
C GLY A 91 -3.75 30.68 14.43
N TYR A 92 -4.18 29.91 15.43
CA TYR A 92 -5.19 28.86 15.27
C TYR A 92 -6.36 29.08 16.22
N TYR A 93 -7.57 29.17 15.65
CA TYR A 93 -8.82 29.39 16.36
C TYR A 93 -9.85 28.38 15.85
N ASN A 94 -10.51 27.69 16.77
CA ASN A 94 -11.51 26.69 16.40
C ASN A 94 -12.74 27.39 15.77
N THR A 95 -13.28 26.82 14.68
CA THR A 95 -14.45 27.33 13.93
C THR A 95 -15.64 26.41 14.08
#